data_AF-A0AAV5W7G1-F1
#
_entry.id   AF-A0AAV5W7G1-F1
#
_cell.length_a   1.000
_cell.length_b   1.000
_cell.length_c   1.000
_cell.angle_alpha   90.00
_cell.angle_beta   90.00
_cell.angle_gamma   90.00
#
_symmetry.space_group_name_H-M   'P 1'
#
loop_
_entity.id
_entity.type
_entity.pdbx_description
1 polymer ?
#
loop_
_entity_poly.entity_id
_entity_poly.type
_entity_poly.pdbx_seq_one_letter_code
_entity_poly.pdbx_strand_id
1 'polypeptide(L)'
;KGSLSFPRFLPLFEMLWFLCLLPLASGRVTFTYSVLLDGVDYNTDRKLQLPFCSQGCSIYAATNEGQNKFSDGLLITADNGQFATKTMTSAMYDYDPQTGAKKPCVLQPLAAGQSYFIENTNKQGDSALMTVYVVAIDAPNQDKSLVYDVMQNYPAFSKNIITILTNLPQNIKIAPSSKKNSVVVRTVGFDNADGHPDNCPFVFDSDSHNFPFPGLSLPINSPIYTLTFDTASDISLTSYTLISTSLYLDPKGEIGYMSSPGYVGCSKNGQGMQALRSSNYNSETYYRLNSAGTKMNIHFTSYMQTPQDYPVIIQSNYKNTSLWGVRCDASELTQSDFTATESLALGWTRVNDMATFMIRYEASPSTPSSTNHAGIDGSMFSLMMFSVIAILWRTS
;
A
#
# COMPACT_ATOMS: atom_id res chain seq x y z
N LYS A 1 50.26 -37.37 18.28
CA LYS A 1 49.36 -38.19 17.43
C LYS A 1 47.97 -37.58 17.50
N GLY A 2 47.67 -36.65 16.60
CA GLY A 2 46.36 -36.00 16.52
C GLY A 2 46.29 -35.29 15.17
N SER A 3 45.63 -35.90 14.19
CA SER A 3 45.53 -35.38 12.84
C SER A 3 44.51 -34.25 12.80
N LEU A 4 44.98 -33.04 12.48
CA LEU A 4 44.11 -31.95 12.02
C LEU A 4 43.56 -32.31 10.64
N SER A 5 42.26 -32.57 10.56
CA SER A 5 41.53 -32.72 9.31
C SER A 5 41.19 -31.34 8.74
N PHE A 6 41.75 -31.04 7.56
CA PHE A 6 41.37 -29.86 6.75
C PHE A 6 39.92 -29.98 6.26
N PRO A 7 39.14 -28.89 6.24
CA PRO A 7 37.83 -28.89 5.60
C PRO A 7 38.00 -29.06 4.08
N ARG A 8 37.27 -30.01 3.51
CA ARG A 8 37.21 -30.26 2.07
C ARG A 8 36.74 -28.99 1.37
N PHE A 9 37.54 -28.50 0.42
CA PHE A 9 37.14 -27.51 -0.57
C PHE A 9 35.86 -28.00 -1.26
N LEU A 10 34.75 -27.30 -1.04
CA LEU A 10 33.56 -27.40 -1.89
C LEU A 10 33.97 -26.95 -3.31
N PRO A 11 33.63 -27.70 -4.37
CA PRO A 11 34.04 -27.36 -5.72
C PRO A 11 33.40 -26.03 -6.14
N LEU A 12 34.24 -25.06 -6.53
CA LEU A 12 33.88 -23.76 -7.13
C LEU A 12 32.83 -23.86 -8.27
N PHE A 13 32.61 -25.05 -8.81
CA PHE A 13 31.66 -25.32 -9.90
C PHE A 13 30.18 -25.31 -9.45
N GLU A 14 29.87 -25.61 -8.19
CA GLU A 14 28.46 -25.54 -7.70
C GLU A 14 28.04 -24.11 -7.31
N MET A 15 29.00 -23.25 -6.96
CA MET A 15 28.73 -21.83 -6.65
C MET A 15 28.39 -21.03 -7.92
N LEU A 16 28.89 -21.44 -9.10
CA LEU A 16 28.61 -20.78 -10.37
C LEU A 16 27.19 -21.11 -10.91
N TRP A 17 26.65 -22.30 -10.61
CA TRP A 17 25.29 -22.69 -11.00
C TRP A 17 24.21 -21.95 -10.22
N PHE A 18 24.47 -21.58 -8.96
CA PHE A 18 23.56 -20.74 -8.16
C PHE A 18 23.48 -19.28 -8.64
N LEU A 19 24.49 -18.78 -9.37
CA LEU A 19 24.52 -17.40 -9.89
C LEU A 19 23.79 -17.23 -11.23
N CYS A 20 23.54 -18.30 -12.00
CA CYS A 20 22.91 -18.23 -13.32
C CYS A 20 21.38 -18.37 -13.32
N LEU A 21 20.75 -18.58 -12.16
CA LEU A 21 19.29 -18.72 -12.03
C LEU A 21 18.67 -17.62 -11.15
N LEU A 22 19.34 -16.48 -10.97
CA LEU A 22 18.66 -15.32 -10.43
C LEU A 22 17.65 -14.87 -11.49
N PRO A 23 16.33 -15.04 -11.27
CA PRO A 23 15.35 -14.53 -12.22
C PRO A 23 15.62 -13.04 -12.40
N LEU A 24 15.73 -12.58 -13.65
CA LEU A 24 15.70 -11.16 -13.97
C LEU A 24 14.38 -10.62 -13.42
N ALA A 25 14.48 -10.00 -12.26
CA ALA A 25 13.32 -9.74 -11.46
C ALA A 25 12.59 -8.54 -12.01
N SER A 26 11.52 -8.80 -12.75
CA SER A 26 10.63 -7.77 -13.29
C SER A 26 10.12 -6.89 -12.14
N GLY A 27 10.23 -5.57 -12.28
CA GLY A 27 9.79 -4.59 -11.29
C GLY A 27 8.30 -4.30 -11.34
N ARG A 28 7.65 -4.69 -12.44
CA ARG A 28 6.22 -4.49 -12.70
C ARG A 28 5.29 -5.32 -11.82
N VAL A 29 4.10 -4.78 -11.62
CA VAL A 29 2.96 -5.44 -10.97
C VAL A 29 1.84 -5.60 -11.97
N THR A 30 1.33 -6.82 -12.15
CA THR A 30 0.30 -7.12 -13.17
C THR A 30 -1.01 -7.51 -12.49
N PHE A 31 -2.07 -6.81 -12.88
CA PHE A 31 -3.46 -7.03 -12.47
C PHE A 31 -4.23 -7.71 -13.59
N THR A 32 -5.53 -7.92 -13.41
CA THR A 32 -6.39 -8.48 -14.46
C THR A 32 -6.62 -7.49 -15.60
N TYR A 33 -6.81 -6.21 -15.29
CA TYR A 33 -7.12 -5.16 -16.29
C TYR A 33 -6.01 -4.13 -16.47
N SER A 34 -4.94 -4.23 -15.68
CA SER A 34 -3.90 -3.20 -15.68
C SER A 34 -2.51 -3.76 -15.37
N VAL A 35 -1.51 -2.93 -15.59
CA VAL A 35 -0.14 -3.16 -15.17
C VAL A 35 0.44 -1.85 -14.63
N LEU A 36 1.19 -1.96 -13.53
CA LEU A 36 2.06 -0.90 -13.03
C LEU A 36 3.49 -1.20 -13.43
N LEU A 37 4.13 -0.21 -14.02
CA LEU A 37 5.52 -0.25 -14.48
C LEU A 37 6.32 0.83 -13.75
N ASP A 38 7.62 0.61 -13.59
CA ASP A 38 8.55 1.60 -13.07
C ASP A 38 9.70 1.87 -14.04
N GLY A 39 10.49 2.91 -13.76
CA GLY A 39 11.74 3.22 -14.44
C GLY A 39 12.67 2.02 -14.65
N VAL A 40 12.72 1.08 -13.68
CA VAL A 40 13.57 -0.12 -13.78
C VAL A 40 13.17 -1.05 -14.94
N ASP A 41 11.89 -1.16 -15.25
CA ASP A 41 11.41 -2.07 -16.31
C ASP A 41 11.91 -1.63 -17.71
N TYR A 42 12.14 -0.33 -17.90
CA TYR A 42 12.65 0.24 -19.16
C TYR A 42 14.18 0.18 -19.29
N ASN A 43 14.88 -0.09 -18.18
CA ASN A 43 16.32 -0.28 -18.18
C ASN A 43 16.68 -1.72 -18.57
N THR A 44 15.85 -2.69 -18.19
CA THR A 44 16.06 -4.11 -18.51
C THR A 44 15.61 -4.44 -19.93
N ASP A 45 14.45 -3.90 -20.35
CA ASP A 45 13.87 -4.14 -21.66
C ASP A 45 13.68 -2.81 -22.40
N ARG A 46 14.50 -2.58 -23.44
CA ARG A 46 14.40 -1.36 -24.25
C ARG A 46 13.08 -1.22 -25.01
N LYS A 47 12.36 -2.32 -25.23
CA LYS A 47 11.07 -2.32 -25.92
C LYS A 47 10.10 -3.22 -25.14
N LEU A 48 9.35 -2.60 -24.24
CA LEU A 48 8.42 -3.31 -23.36
C LEU A 48 7.05 -3.39 -24.02
N GLN A 49 6.56 -4.60 -24.27
CA GLN A 49 5.20 -4.80 -24.79
C GLN A 49 4.16 -4.44 -23.73
N LEU A 50 3.15 -3.66 -24.13
CA LEU A 50 2.05 -3.27 -23.26
C LEU A 50 0.95 -4.33 -23.26
N PRO A 51 0.70 -5.00 -22.12
CA PRO A 51 -0.43 -5.90 -22.00
C PRO A 51 -1.74 -5.08 -22.01
N PHE A 52 -2.85 -5.75 -22.31
CA PHE A 52 -4.22 -5.20 -22.20
C PHE A 52 -4.58 -4.05 -23.15
N CYS A 53 -3.69 -3.63 -24.06
CA CYS A 53 -3.96 -2.55 -25.00
C CYS A 53 -4.49 -3.00 -26.37
N SER A 54 -4.80 -4.29 -26.57
CA SER A 54 -5.31 -4.77 -27.88
C SER A 54 -6.69 -4.18 -28.23
N GLN A 55 -7.54 -3.95 -27.23
CA GLN A 55 -8.83 -3.25 -27.36
C GLN A 55 -8.73 -1.75 -27.04
N GLY A 56 -7.51 -1.20 -26.98
CA GLY A 56 -7.25 0.13 -26.48
C GLY A 56 -7.05 0.16 -24.96
N CYS A 57 -6.38 1.20 -24.50
CA CYS A 57 -6.04 1.36 -23.09
C CYS A 57 -5.79 2.85 -22.75
N SER A 58 -5.82 3.15 -21.46
CA SER A 58 -5.45 4.43 -20.89
C SER A 58 -4.11 4.31 -20.19
N ILE A 59 -3.20 5.24 -20.46
CA ILE A 59 -1.88 5.30 -19.82
C ILE A 59 -1.81 6.55 -18.96
N TYR A 60 -1.53 6.36 -17.67
CA TYR A 60 -1.23 7.41 -16.70
C TYR A 60 0.22 7.28 -16.26
N ALA A 61 0.90 8.38 -16.02
CA ALA A 61 2.27 8.34 -15.52
C ALA A 61 2.53 9.46 -14.49
N ALA A 62 3.23 9.12 -13.42
CA ALA A 62 3.64 10.06 -12.37
C ALA A 62 5.16 10.09 -12.24
N THR A 63 5.72 11.28 -12.03
CA THR A 63 7.16 11.50 -11.83
C THR A 63 7.41 12.61 -10.83
N ASN A 64 8.68 12.77 -10.43
CA ASN A 64 9.14 13.94 -9.70
C ASN A 64 9.51 15.08 -10.65
N GLU A 65 9.31 16.32 -10.20
CA GLU A 65 9.77 17.50 -10.92
C GLU A 65 11.28 17.39 -11.26
N GLY A 66 11.62 17.72 -12.51
CA GLY A 66 13.02 17.75 -12.97
C GLY A 66 13.55 16.45 -13.61
N GLN A 67 12.76 15.37 -13.64
CA GLN A 67 13.12 14.12 -14.35
C GLN A 67 12.62 14.06 -15.80
N ASN A 68 12.01 15.15 -16.31
CA ASN A 68 11.38 15.24 -17.62
C ASN A 68 12.34 14.92 -18.79
N LYS A 69 13.65 15.16 -18.60
CA LYS A 69 14.66 14.96 -19.66
C LYS A 69 14.74 13.52 -20.17
N PHE A 70 14.34 12.54 -19.36
CA PHE A 70 14.36 11.13 -19.74
C PHE A 70 12.98 10.62 -20.19
N SER A 71 11.89 11.31 -19.86
CA SER A 71 10.54 10.87 -20.26
C SER A 71 10.26 11.08 -21.74
N ASP A 72 10.91 12.07 -22.37
CA ASP A 72 10.80 12.29 -23.82
C ASP A 72 11.40 11.15 -24.64
N GLY A 73 12.40 10.44 -24.10
CA GLY A 73 12.98 9.27 -24.72
C GLY A 73 12.16 7.99 -24.55
N LEU A 74 11.09 8.01 -23.75
CA LEU A 74 10.15 6.89 -23.63
C LEU A 74 9.01 7.09 -24.64
N LEU A 75 9.01 6.26 -25.68
CA LEU A 75 8.11 6.38 -26.81
C LEU A 75 7.06 5.27 -26.79
N ILE A 76 5.80 5.64 -26.90
CA ILE A 76 4.68 4.70 -27.06
C ILE A 76 4.48 4.48 -28.56
N THR A 77 4.73 3.25 -29.02
CA THR A 77 4.69 2.86 -30.44
C THR A 77 3.79 1.66 -30.68
N ALA A 78 3.26 1.53 -31.89
CA ALA A 78 2.54 0.34 -32.36
C ALA A 78 3.40 -0.41 -33.39
N ASP A 79 3.34 -1.74 -33.42
CA ASP A 79 4.17 -2.57 -34.32
C ASP A 79 4.05 -2.23 -35.80
N ASN A 80 2.88 -1.76 -36.23
CA ASN A 80 2.58 -1.50 -37.63
C ASN A 80 2.98 -0.09 -38.10
N GLY A 81 3.48 0.76 -37.21
CA GLY A 81 3.79 2.16 -37.51
C GLY A 81 2.60 3.03 -37.95
N GLN A 82 1.36 2.52 -37.87
CA GLN A 82 0.16 3.23 -38.34
C GLN A 82 -0.30 4.32 -37.38
N PHE A 83 0.11 4.24 -36.11
CA PHE A 83 -0.22 5.23 -35.10
C PHE A 83 0.96 6.19 -34.89
N ALA A 84 0.63 7.48 -34.73
CA ALA A 84 1.62 8.47 -34.35
C ALA A 84 2.29 8.06 -33.05
N THR A 85 3.62 8.06 -33.04
CA THR A 85 4.41 7.84 -31.83
C THR A 85 4.06 8.92 -30.81
N LYS A 86 3.74 8.51 -29.59
CA LYS A 86 3.47 9.42 -28.48
C LYS A 86 4.63 9.37 -27.49
N THR A 87 4.97 10.51 -26.90
CA THR A 87 5.95 10.54 -25.80
C THR A 87 5.24 10.29 -24.46
N MET A 88 5.93 9.67 -23.51
CA MET A 88 5.41 9.46 -22.15
C MET A 88 5.05 10.79 -21.46
N THR A 89 5.74 11.87 -21.79
CA THR A 89 5.48 13.23 -21.32
C THR A 89 4.00 13.65 -21.45
N SER A 90 3.31 13.18 -22.49
CA SER A 90 1.87 13.43 -22.66
C SER A 90 0.99 12.77 -21.58
N ALA A 91 1.32 11.56 -21.15
CA ALA A 91 0.64 10.87 -20.05
C ALA A 91 0.99 11.44 -18.66
N MET A 92 2.10 12.18 -18.58
CA MET A 92 2.63 12.75 -17.34
C MET A 92 2.06 14.12 -17.03
N TYR A 93 1.89 14.99 -18.02
CA TYR A 93 1.60 16.40 -17.76
C TYR A 93 0.29 16.92 -18.36
N ASP A 94 -0.54 16.05 -18.93
CA ASP A 94 -1.88 16.46 -19.35
C ASP A 94 -2.87 16.33 -18.19
N TYR A 95 -3.59 17.43 -17.92
CA TYR A 95 -4.55 17.53 -16.84
C TYR A 95 -5.87 18.13 -17.35
N ASP A 96 -6.96 17.73 -16.72
CA ASP A 96 -8.25 18.36 -16.88
C ASP A 96 -8.28 19.69 -16.10
N PRO A 97 -8.50 20.83 -16.76
CA PRO A 97 -8.42 22.13 -16.11
C PRO A 97 -9.56 22.40 -15.11
N GLN A 98 -10.66 21.65 -15.17
CA GLN A 98 -11.80 21.83 -14.26
C GLN A 98 -11.62 21.02 -12.99
N THR A 99 -11.15 19.78 -13.14
CA THR A 99 -11.05 18.82 -12.04
C THR A 99 -9.64 18.68 -11.48
N GLY A 100 -8.62 19.16 -12.19
CA GLY A 100 -7.22 18.94 -11.86
C GLY A 100 -6.74 17.49 -12.04
N ALA A 101 -7.62 16.58 -12.49
CA ALA A 101 -7.30 15.17 -12.66
C ALA A 101 -6.40 14.96 -13.88
N LYS A 102 -5.59 13.89 -13.87
CA LYS A 102 -4.77 13.50 -15.02
C LYS A 102 -5.66 13.08 -16.19
N LYS A 103 -5.33 13.55 -17.38
CA LYS A 103 -5.87 13.00 -18.62
C LYS A 103 -4.97 11.86 -19.08
N PRO A 104 -5.50 10.65 -19.27
CA PRO A 104 -4.67 9.56 -19.75
C PRO A 104 -4.25 9.79 -21.20
N CYS A 105 -3.08 9.28 -21.56
CA CYS A 105 -2.78 9.00 -22.96
C CYS A 105 -3.63 7.80 -23.40
N VAL A 106 -4.71 8.08 -24.14
CA VAL A 106 -5.59 7.04 -24.68
C VAL A 106 -4.99 6.44 -25.96
N LEU A 107 -4.89 5.11 -25.99
CA LEU A 107 -4.53 4.32 -27.15
C LEU A 107 -5.78 3.65 -27.73
N GLN A 108 -5.85 3.58 -29.05
CA GLN A 108 -7.00 3.04 -29.77
C GLN A 108 -6.88 1.51 -29.91
N PRO A 109 -7.98 0.79 -30.18
CA PRO A 109 -7.92 -0.62 -30.51
C PRO A 109 -6.98 -0.90 -31.70
N LEU A 110 -6.24 -1.99 -31.61
CA LEU A 110 -5.36 -2.48 -32.67
C LEU A 110 -6.03 -3.60 -33.47
N ALA A 111 -5.54 -3.85 -34.69
CA ALA A 111 -5.95 -5.03 -35.43
C ALA A 111 -5.42 -6.31 -34.74
N ALA A 112 -6.07 -7.44 -34.98
CA ALA A 112 -5.67 -8.72 -34.40
C ALA A 112 -4.19 -9.05 -34.70
N GLY A 113 -3.44 -9.45 -33.65
CA GLY A 113 -2.02 -9.78 -33.74
C GLY A 113 -1.05 -8.60 -33.61
N GLN A 114 -1.54 -7.36 -33.50
CA GLN A 114 -0.70 -6.19 -33.27
C GLN A 114 -0.59 -5.86 -31.77
N SER A 115 0.48 -5.16 -31.39
CA SER A 115 0.71 -4.72 -30.01
C SER A 115 1.24 -3.30 -29.93
N TYR A 116 1.03 -2.69 -28.75
CA TYR A 116 1.70 -1.47 -28.35
C TYR A 116 2.94 -1.78 -27.52
N PHE A 117 3.90 -0.87 -27.54
CA PHE A 117 5.13 -0.95 -26.77
C PHE A 117 5.46 0.40 -26.17
N ILE A 118 6.21 0.37 -25.06
CA ILE A 118 7.00 1.50 -24.61
C ILE A 118 8.45 1.19 -24.97
N GLU A 119 9.02 2.03 -25.84
CA GLU A 119 10.41 1.94 -26.27
C GLU A 119 11.26 3.01 -25.58
N ASN A 120 12.35 2.59 -24.93
CA ASN A 120 13.33 3.47 -24.33
C ASN A 120 14.44 3.80 -25.34
N THR A 121 14.37 5.02 -25.88
CA THR A 121 15.33 5.58 -26.85
C THR A 121 16.41 6.44 -26.20
N ASN A 122 16.41 6.58 -24.87
CA ASN A 122 17.46 7.31 -24.17
C ASN A 122 18.83 6.65 -24.35
N LYS A 123 19.89 7.47 -24.28
CA LYS A 123 21.27 6.96 -24.33
C LYS A 123 21.51 5.99 -23.18
N GLN A 124 22.25 4.92 -23.46
CA GLN A 124 22.64 3.89 -22.48
C GLN A 124 21.47 3.16 -21.79
N GLY A 125 20.23 3.38 -22.23
CA GLY A 125 19.06 2.81 -21.57
C GLY A 125 18.65 3.54 -20.29
N ASP A 126 19.11 4.78 -20.09
CA ASP A 126 18.66 5.60 -18.95
C ASP A 126 17.13 5.73 -18.96
N SER A 127 16.50 5.72 -17.78
CA SER A 127 15.05 5.94 -17.66
C SER A 127 14.76 6.97 -16.57
N ALA A 128 13.65 7.69 -16.73
CA ALA A 128 13.16 8.56 -15.67
C ALA A 128 12.62 7.72 -14.51
N LEU A 129 12.77 8.27 -13.30
CA LEU A 129 12.15 7.76 -12.08
C LEU A 129 10.64 8.05 -12.15
N MET A 130 9.85 7.10 -12.62
CA MET A 130 8.42 7.28 -12.82
C MET A 130 7.64 6.00 -12.55
N THR A 131 6.39 6.16 -12.14
CA THR A 131 5.41 5.08 -12.11
C THR A 131 4.49 5.25 -13.31
N VAL A 132 4.28 4.19 -14.08
CA VAL A 132 3.31 4.16 -15.20
C VAL A 132 2.22 3.16 -14.90
N TYR A 133 0.97 3.62 -14.96
CA TYR A 133 -0.23 2.81 -14.78
C TYR A 133 -0.94 2.69 -16.13
N VAL A 134 -0.89 1.49 -16.71
CA VAL A 134 -1.52 1.15 -17.98
C VAL A 134 -2.74 0.30 -17.68
N VAL A 135 -3.92 0.75 -18.11
CA VAL A 135 -5.20 0.12 -17.79
C VAL A 135 -6.06 -0.03 -19.03
N ALA A 136 -6.68 -1.20 -19.21
CA ALA A 136 -7.59 -1.49 -20.31
C ALA A 136 -8.75 -0.49 -20.34
N ILE A 137 -9.25 -0.14 -21.54
CA ILE A 137 -10.34 0.84 -21.66
C ILE A 137 -11.71 0.32 -21.19
N ASP A 138 -11.83 -1.00 -20.98
CA ASP A 138 -12.99 -1.69 -20.45
C ASP A 138 -12.82 -2.10 -18.97
N ALA A 139 -11.79 -1.57 -18.30
CA ALA A 139 -11.57 -1.81 -16.88
C ALA A 139 -12.74 -1.28 -16.03
N PRO A 140 -13.10 -1.97 -14.94
CA PRO A 140 -14.17 -1.51 -14.07
C PRO A 140 -13.82 -0.15 -13.44
N ASN A 141 -14.85 0.61 -13.08
CA ASN A 141 -14.75 1.91 -12.39
C ASN A 141 -14.05 3.05 -13.15
N GLN A 142 -13.70 2.87 -14.43
CA GLN A 142 -13.05 3.92 -15.22
C GLN A 142 -13.90 5.20 -15.34
N ASP A 143 -15.22 5.07 -15.52
CA ASP A 143 -16.16 6.19 -15.64
C ASP A 143 -16.54 6.85 -14.30
N LYS A 144 -16.23 6.16 -13.19
CA LYS A 144 -16.54 6.55 -11.82
C LYS A 144 -15.33 7.05 -11.05
N SER A 145 -14.16 7.11 -11.69
CA SER A 145 -12.90 7.44 -11.05
C SER A 145 -12.24 8.69 -11.60
N LEU A 146 -11.35 9.26 -10.80
CA LEU A 146 -10.40 10.29 -11.20
C LEU A 146 -9.01 9.85 -10.76
N VAL A 147 -8.02 10.10 -11.60
CA VAL A 147 -6.60 9.83 -11.29
C VAL A 147 -5.91 11.17 -11.06
N TYR A 148 -5.11 11.27 -10.01
CA TYR A 148 -4.31 12.46 -9.70
C TYR A 148 -2.84 12.09 -9.43
N ASP A 149 -1.94 13.06 -9.59
CA ASP A 149 -0.63 13.00 -8.97
C ASP A 149 -0.72 13.42 -7.50
N VAL A 150 0.40 13.33 -6.78
CA VAL A 150 0.57 13.89 -5.44
C VAL A 150 0.41 15.41 -5.46
N MET A 151 -0.58 15.90 -4.71
CA MET A 151 -0.85 17.33 -4.56
C MET A 151 -1.00 17.71 -3.08
N GLN A 152 -0.56 18.92 -2.72
CA GLN A 152 -0.74 19.42 -1.36
C GLN A 152 -2.22 19.62 -1.03
N ASN A 153 -3.00 20.14 -1.98
CA ASN A 153 -4.43 20.36 -1.83
C ASN A 153 -5.14 19.87 -3.09
N TYR A 154 -6.04 18.91 -2.93
CA TYR A 154 -6.87 18.45 -4.04
C TYR A 154 -8.11 19.33 -4.17
N PRO A 155 -8.60 19.57 -5.40
CA PRO A 155 -9.88 20.22 -5.61
C PRO A 155 -11.02 19.34 -5.10
N ALA A 156 -12.21 19.92 -5.00
CA ALA A 156 -13.41 19.16 -4.68
C ALA A 156 -13.64 18.06 -5.73
N PHE A 157 -13.92 16.85 -5.26
CA PHE A 157 -14.09 15.69 -6.13
C PHE A 157 -15.49 15.62 -6.71
N SER A 158 -15.59 15.31 -8.01
CA SER A 158 -16.85 15.02 -8.70
C SER A 158 -17.17 13.53 -8.76
N LYS A 159 -16.27 12.68 -8.25
CA LYS A 159 -16.30 11.22 -8.33
C LYS A 159 -15.93 10.62 -6.99
N ASN A 160 -16.49 9.45 -6.69
CA ASN A 160 -16.32 8.77 -5.41
C ASN A 160 -15.06 7.91 -5.34
N ILE A 161 -14.45 7.58 -6.48
CA ILE A 161 -13.25 6.74 -6.57
C ILE A 161 -12.09 7.63 -6.99
N ILE A 162 -11.15 7.86 -6.08
CA ILE A 162 -10.00 8.74 -6.30
C ILE A 162 -8.73 7.90 -6.26
N THR A 163 -8.06 7.77 -7.40
CA THR A 163 -6.76 7.12 -7.50
C THR A 163 -5.66 8.17 -7.46
N ILE A 164 -4.69 7.99 -6.58
CA ILE A 164 -3.48 8.79 -6.55
C ILE A 164 -2.33 7.94 -7.08
N LEU A 165 -1.61 8.48 -8.06
CA LEU A 165 -0.42 7.89 -8.66
C LEU A 165 0.81 8.68 -8.20
N THR A 166 1.86 7.98 -7.81
CA THR A 166 3.10 8.57 -7.30
C THR A 166 4.28 7.66 -7.63
N ASN A 167 5.48 8.22 -7.65
CA ASN A 167 6.73 7.47 -7.68
C ASN A 167 7.47 7.54 -6.33
N LEU A 168 6.90 8.20 -5.31
CA LEU A 168 7.48 8.36 -3.97
C LEU A 168 6.51 7.92 -2.87
N PRO A 169 7.01 7.40 -1.73
CA PRO A 169 6.22 7.28 -0.50
C PRO A 169 5.64 8.62 -0.07
N GLN A 170 4.45 8.60 0.52
CA GLN A 170 3.76 9.82 0.94
C GLN A 170 2.88 9.61 2.17
N ASN A 171 2.44 10.71 2.77
CA ASN A 171 1.32 10.71 3.70
C ASN A 171 0.09 11.27 3.02
N ILE A 172 -1.06 10.69 3.33
CA ILE A 172 -2.36 11.28 3.04
C ILE A 172 -2.98 11.80 4.31
N LYS A 173 -3.71 12.91 4.20
CA LYS A 173 -4.54 13.43 5.27
C LYS A 173 -5.87 13.89 4.72
N ILE A 174 -6.95 13.40 5.32
CA ILE A 174 -8.33 13.80 5.05
C ILE A 174 -8.86 14.49 6.30
N ALA A 175 -9.37 15.71 6.13
CA ALA A 175 -9.94 16.45 7.25
C ALA A 175 -11.19 15.75 7.81
N PRO A 176 -11.45 15.87 9.13
CA PRO A 176 -12.72 15.45 9.70
C PRO A 176 -13.89 16.25 9.11
N SER A 177 -15.06 15.62 9.05
CA SER A 177 -16.29 16.24 8.56
C SER A 177 -17.47 15.92 9.47
N SER A 178 -18.41 16.86 9.60
CA SER A 178 -19.67 16.63 10.31
C SER A 178 -20.66 15.78 9.50
N LYS A 179 -20.41 15.58 8.20
CA LYS A 179 -21.25 14.76 7.32
C LYS A 179 -20.91 13.28 7.48
N LYS A 180 -21.92 12.45 7.25
CA LYS A 180 -21.76 11.00 7.20
C LYS A 180 -21.02 10.62 5.94
N ASN A 181 -19.92 9.88 6.09
CA ASN A 181 -19.14 9.37 4.98
C ASN A 181 -18.27 8.22 5.49
N SER A 182 -17.84 7.36 4.59
CA SER A 182 -16.79 6.38 4.84
C SER A 182 -15.68 6.53 3.80
N VAL A 183 -14.53 5.93 4.08
CA VAL A 183 -13.49 5.74 3.10
C VAL A 183 -12.88 4.36 3.24
N VAL A 184 -12.77 3.68 2.11
CA VAL A 184 -11.96 2.47 1.98
C VAL A 184 -10.72 2.82 1.16
N VAL A 185 -9.56 2.46 1.67
CA VAL A 185 -8.28 2.70 1.00
C VAL A 185 -7.67 1.38 0.59
N ARG A 186 -7.22 1.29 -0.67
CA ARG A 186 -6.44 0.16 -1.21
C ARG A 186 -5.23 0.68 -1.96
N THR A 187 -4.11 -0.04 -1.93
CA THR A 187 -2.86 0.33 -2.60
C THR A 187 -2.82 -0.11 -4.08
N VAL A 188 -3.89 0.17 -4.80
CA VAL A 188 -4.16 -0.33 -6.17
C VAL A 188 -4.79 0.77 -7.04
N GLY A 189 -4.89 0.54 -8.34
CA GLY A 189 -5.62 1.42 -9.27
C GLY A 189 -7.14 1.32 -9.14
N PHE A 190 -7.86 2.23 -9.82
CA PHE A 190 -9.33 2.24 -9.79
C PHE A 190 -9.95 0.94 -10.32
N ASP A 191 -9.24 0.21 -11.18
CA ASP A 191 -9.66 -1.06 -11.77
C ASP A 191 -9.81 -2.18 -10.72
N ASN A 192 -9.22 -1.99 -9.55
CA ASN A 192 -9.35 -2.87 -8.39
C ASN A 192 -9.83 -2.11 -7.14
N ALA A 193 -10.52 -0.99 -7.31
CA ALA A 193 -11.01 -0.16 -6.20
C ALA A 193 -11.89 -0.95 -5.20
N ASP A 194 -12.63 -1.93 -5.70
CA ASP A 194 -13.52 -2.80 -4.91
C ASP A 194 -12.81 -4.08 -4.39
N GLY A 195 -11.53 -4.26 -4.72
CA GLY A 195 -10.73 -5.43 -4.35
C GLY A 195 -10.85 -6.62 -5.32
N HIS A 196 -11.67 -6.52 -6.36
CA HIS A 196 -11.88 -7.55 -7.37
C HIS A 196 -11.42 -7.09 -8.76
N PRO A 197 -10.97 -8.02 -9.62
CA PRO A 197 -10.90 -9.48 -9.43
C PRO A 197 -9.61 -9.97 -8.74
N ASP A 198 -8.64 -9.10 -8.45
CA ASP A 198 -7.29 -9.52 -8.03
C ASP A 198 -7.12 -9.75 -6.51
N ASN A 199 -8.23 -9.84 -5.77
CA ASN A 199 -8.30 -10.07 -4.32
C ASN A 199 -7.43 -9.09 -3.52
N CYS A 200 -7.56 -7.81 -3.79
CA CYS A 200 -6.76 -6.76 -3.17
C CYS A 200 -7.36 -6.35 -1.81
N PRO A 201 -6.66 -6.61 -0.68
CA PRO A 201 -7.15 -6.26 0.64
C PRO A 201 -7.15 -4.74 0.82
N PHE A 202 -8.09 -4.24 1.62
CA PHE A 202 -8.04 -2.85 2.07
C PHE A 202 -6.92 -2.66 3.08
N VAL A 203 -6.24 -1.52 2.95
CA VAL A 203 -5.22 -1.07 3.90
C VAL A 203 -5.85 -0.29 5.05
N PHE A 204 -6.99 0.33 4.80
CA PHE A 204 -7.79 1.03 5.80
C PHE A 204 -9.26 1.03 5.38
N ASP A 205 -10.14 0.92 6.36
CA ASP A 205 -11.59 1.07 6.21
C ASP A 205 -12.09 1.84 7.43
N SER A 206 -12.76 2.97 7.21
CA SER A 206 -13.27 3.76 8.32
C SER A 206 -14.54 3.20 8.95
N ASP A 207 -15.28 2.33 8.25
CA ASP A 207 -16.61 1.80 8.61
C ASP A 207 -17.57 2.88 9.18
N SER A 208 -17.41 4.12 8.74
CA SER A 208 -18.07 5.30 9.33
C SER A 208 -19.32 5.73 8.59
N HIS A 209 -19.91 4.84 7.78
CA HIS A 209 -21.07 5.11 6.91
C HIS A 209 -22.23 5.81 7.62
N ASN A 210 -22.42 5.55 8.92
CA ASN A 210 -23.53 6.08 9.72
C ASN A 210 -23.15 7.21 10.68
N PHE A 211 -21.88 7.61 10.72
CA PHE A 211 -21.32 8.55 11.70
C PHE A 211 -20.59 9.71 11.01
N PRO A 212 -20.41 10.85 11.69
CA PRO A 212 -19.53 11.91 11.20
C PRO A 212 -18.14 11.36 10.86
N PHE A 213 -17.61 11.73 9.69
CA PHE A 213 -16.31 11.25 9.25
C PHE A 213 -15.19 11.78 10.17
N PRO A 214 -14.44 10.91 10.87
CA PRO A 214 -13.47 11.32 11.88
C PRO A 214 -12.20 11.96 11.27
N GLY A 215 -12.07 11.97 9.96
CA GLY A 215 -10.82 12.29 9.28
C GLY A 215 -9.93 11.05 9.17
N LEU A 216 -8.80 11.22 8.49
CA LEU A 216 -7.83 10.15 8.28
C LEU A 216 -6.44 10.74 8.12
N SER A 217 -5.42 10.06 8.63
CA SER A 217 -4.02 10.35 8.29
C SER A 217 -3.27 9.04 8.18
N LEU A 218 -2.76 8.70 7.00
CA LEU A 218 -2.06 7.43 6.77
C LEU A 218 -0.73 7.64 6.04
N PRO A 219 0.34 6.94 6.48
CA PRO A 219 1.53 6.77 5.66
C PRO A 219 1.26 5.74 4.56
N ILE A 220 1.38 6.13 3.30
CA ILE A 220 1.21 5.25 2.15
C ILE A 220 2.56 4.99 1.50
N ASN A 221 2.99 3.73 1.56
CA ASN A 221 4.26 3.26 1.01
C ASN A 221 4.03 2.48 -0.29
N SER A 222 3.21 3.05 -1.18
CA SER A 222 2.78 2.45 -2.45
C SER A 222 2.89 3.45 -3.60
N PRO A 223 3.19 3.01 -4.83
CA PRO A 223 3.19 3.87 -6.03
C PRO A 223 1.78 4.27 -6.49
N ILE A 224 0.76 3.53 -6.05
CA ILE A 224 -0.62 3.81 -6.40
C ILE A 224 -1.52 3.47 -5.22
N TYR A 225 -2.56 4.26 -5.02
CA TYR A 225 -3.64 3.87 -4.12
C TYR A 225 -4.94 4.52 -4.57
N THR A 226 -6.03 3.88 -4.19
CA THR A 226 -7.37 4.32 -4.48
C THR A 226 -8.14 4.49 -3.18
N LEU A 227 -8.80 5.64 -3.06
CA LEU A 227 -9.77 5.95 -2.02
C LEU A 227 -11.17 5.82 -2.61
N THR A 228 -12.00 4.99 -1.99
CA THR A 228 -13.41 4.84 -2.35
C THR A 228 -14.25 5.45 -1.23
N PHE A 229 -14.98 6.51 -1.55
CA PHE A 229 -15.87 7.19 -0.61
C PHE A 229 -17.33 6.83 -0.89
N ASP A 230 -18.20 6.89 0.13
CA ASP A 230 -19.65 6.82 -0.11
C ASP A 230 -20.13 8.05 -0.90
N THR A 231 -19.59 9.21 -0.53
CA THR A 231 -19.94 10.49 -1.14
C THR A 231 -18.69 11.34 -1.33
N ALA A 232 -18.49 11.87 -2.55
CA ALA A 232 -17.35 12.71 -2.89
C ALA A 232 -17.41 14.13 -2.29
N SER A 233 -18.59 14.56 -1.82
CA SER A 233 -18.83 15.92 -1.34
C SER A 233 -18.11 16.19 -0.01
N ASP A 234 -17.53 17.39 0.12
CA ASP A 234 -16.91 17.92 1.35
C ASP A 234 -15.70 17.14 1.85
N ILE A 235 -15.00 16.46 0.96
CA ILE A 235 -13.71 15.83 1.26
C ILE A 235 -12.60 16.86 1.03
N SER A 236 -11.84 17.14 2.08
CA SER A 236 -10.58 17.87 1.96
C SER A 236 -9.43 16.87 2.09
N LEU A 237 -8.91 16.44 0.93
CA LEU A 237 -7.72 15.59 0.84
C LEU A 237 -6.48 16.47 0.67
N THR A 238 -5.43 16.09 1.37
CA THR A 238 -4.09 16.65 1.23
C THR A 238 -3.08 15.49 1.19
N SER A 239 -2.01 15.65 0.42
CA SER A 239 -0.93 14.65 0.37
C SER A 239 0.43 15.32 0.29
N TYR A 240 1.44 14.68 0.87
CA TYR A 240 2.80 15.20 0.88
C TYR A 240 3.83 14.06 0.94
N THR A 241 4.96 14.26 0.27
CA THR A 241 5.98 13.23 -0.01
C THR A 241 6.93 12.90 1.16
N LEU A 242 6.69 13.46 2.34
CA LEU A 242 7.45 13.14 3.55
C LEU A 242 6.70 12.05 4.31
N ILE A 243 7.11 10.78 4.20
CA ILE A 243 6.53 9.70 5.01
C ILE A 243 6.94 9.88 6.47
N SER A 244 5.97 9.84 7.38
CA SER A 244 6.27 9.84 8.81
C SER A 244 6.47 8.41 9.24
N THR A 245 7.69 8.07 9.60
CA THR A 245 8.00 6.78 10.23
C THR A 245 7.70 6.80 11.73
N SER A 246 7.48 7.99 12.33
CA SER A 246 7.02 8.13 13.71
C SER A 246 5.53 8.45 13.74
N LEU A 247 4.74 7.46 14.13
CA LEU A 247 3.29 7.54 14.27
C LEU A 247 2.95 7.79 15.73
N TYR A 248 2.10 8.78 15.96
CA TYR A 248 1.52 9.01 17.28
C TYR A 248 0.32 8.07 17.44
N LEU A 249 0.13 7.52 18.63
CA LEU A 249 -1.05 6.74 18.99
C LEU A 249 -1.96 7.61 19.85
N ASP A 250 -3.11 8.00 19.31
CA ASP A 250 -4.08 8.81 20.07
C ASP A 250 -4.62 8.02 21.28
N PRO A 251 -4.52 8.56 22.51
CA PRO A 251 -5.17 8.00 23.69
C PRO A 251 -6.70 7.90 23.60
N LYS A 252 -7.35 8.40 22.55
CA LYS A 252 -8.78 8.15 22.27
C LYS A 252 -9.02 6.85 21.51
N GLY A 253 -7.96 6.17 21.12
CA GLY A 253 -7.98 5.04 20.22
C GLY A 253 -7.77 5.48 18.78
N GLU A 254 -7.11 4.61 18.01
CA GLU A 254 -6.67 4.92 16.66
C GLU A 254 -6.57 3.65 15.83
N ILE A 255 -6.99 3.73 14.57
CA ILE A 255 -6.79 2.68 13.58
C ILE A 255 -5.75 3.20 12.59
N GLY A 256 -4.78 2.39 12.25
CA GLY A 256 -3.76 2.79 11.29
C GLY A 256 -3.15 1.61 10.55
N TYR A 257 -2.10 1.94 9.80
CA TYR A 257 -1.54 1.08 8.79
C TYR A 257 -0.04 1.30 8.61
N MET A 258 0.68 0.21 8.32
CA MET A 258 2.09 0.20 7.95
C MET A 258 2.33 -0.85 6.86
N SER A 259 3.31 -0.62 5.99
CA SER A 259 3.67 -1.61 4.96
C SER A 259 5.11 -1.51 4.50
N SER A 260 5.56 -2.59 3.86
CA SER A 260 6.81 -2.57 3.13
C SER A 260 6.75 -1.58 1.95
N PRO A 261 7.88 -0.99 1.56
CA PRO A 261 8.02 -0.14 0.39
C PRO A 261 7.47 -0.79 -0.89
N GLY A 262 6.76 0.00 -1.70
CA GLY A 262 6.16 -0.46 -2.96
C GLY A 262 5.00 -1.44 -2.82
N TYR A 263 4.45 -1.64 -1.61
CA TYR A 263 3.36 -2.59 -1.38
C TYR A 263 2.13 -2.25 -2.23
N VAL A 264 1.64 -3.23 -3.00
CA VAL A 264 0.36 -3.14 -3.73
C VAL A 264 -0.67 -4.07 -3.12
N GLY A 265 -0.26 -5.28 -2.69
CA GLY A 265 -1.06 -6.16 -1.85
C GLY A 265 -2.03 -7.09 -2.55
N CYS A 266 -2.12 -7.07 -3.87
CA CYS A 266 -3.00 -7.97 -4.62
C CYS A 266 -2.37 -9.34 -4.84
N SER A 267 -3.23 -10.35 -4.93
CA SER A 267 -2.86 -11.73 -5.21
C SER A 267 -3.62 -12.23 -6.44
N LYS A 268 -3.20 -11.75 -7.62
CA LYS A 268 -3.72 -12.20 -8.91
C LYS A 268 -3.62 -13.72 -9.02
N ASN A 269 -4.75 -14.40 -9.19
CA ASN A 269 -4.85 -15.86 -9.30
C ASN A 269 -4.14 -16.64 -8.16
N GLY A 270 -4.04 -16.07 -6.96
CA GLY A 270 -3.38 -16.74 -5.84
C GLY A 270 -1.85 -16.78 -5.92
N GLN A 271 -1.22 -16.04 -6.83
CA GLN A 271 0.25 -16.09 -7.05
C GLN A 271 1.07 -15.32 -6.00
N GLY A 272 0.53 -15.11 -4.80
CA GLY A 272 1.17 -14.31 -3.75
C GLY A 272 0.97 -12.81 -3.95
N MET A 273 1.39 -12.04 -2.94
CA MET A 273 1.27 -10.60 -2.94
C MET A 273 2.32 -9.96 -3.83
N GLN A 274 1.88 -8.97 -4.61
CA GLN A 274 2.78 -8.20 -5.48
C GLN A 274 3.21 -6.90 -4.82
N ALA A 275 4.43 -6.46 -5.11
CA ALA A 275 4.98 -5.17 -4.74
C ALA A 275 5.71 -4.56 -5.95
N LEU A 276 5.49 -3.26 -6.19
CA LEU A 276 6.24 -2.55 -7.22
C LEU A 276 7.65 -2.29 -6.71
N ARG A 277 8.61 -2.48 -7.60
CA ARG A 277 9.99 -2.14 -7.31
C ARG A 277 10.32 -0.84 -7.99
N SER A 278 10.81 0.10 -7.20
CA SER A 278 11.42 1.31 -7.73
C SER A 278 12.66 1.62 -6.93
N SER A 279 13.64 2.24 -7.57
CA SER A 279 14.80 2.81 -6.87
C SER A 279 14.40 3.92 -5.89
N ASN A 280 13.16 4.42 -5.97
CA ASN A 280 12.60 5.36 -4.99
C ASN A 280 12.13 4.70 -3.69
N TYR A 281 12.05 3.36 -3.64
CA TYR A 281 11.65 2.60 -2.46
C TYR A 281 12.87 1.96 -1.83
N ASN A 282 13.22 2.39 -0.62
CA ASN A 282 14.30 1.80 0.16
C ASN A 282 14.02 0.31 0.42
N SER A 283 15.06 -0.50 0.55
CA SER A 283 14.93 -1.90 1.00
C SER A 283 14.61 -2.00 2.49
N GLU A 284 14.96 -0.98 3.27
CA GLU A 284 14.76 -0.93 4.72
C GLU A 284 13.50 -0.16 5.08
N THR A 285 12.79 -0.66 6.08
CA THR A 285 11.56 -0.08 6.60
C THR A 285 11.65 0.01 8.11
N TYR A 286 11.33 1.18 8.63
CA TYR A 286 11.25 1.40 10.07
C TYR A 286 10.02 2.24 10.39
N TYR A 287 9.24 1.80 11.37
CA TYR A 287 8.15 2.56 11.95
C TYR A 287 8.29 2.59 13.47
N ARG A 288 7.82 3.66 14.08
CA ARG A 288 7.75 3.83 15.52
C ARG A 288 6.37 4.35 15.89
N LEU A 289 5.66 3.60 16.72
CA LEU A 289 4.40 4.01 17.31
C LEU A 289 4.68 4.47 18.74
N ASN A 290 4.10 5.61 19.15
CA ASN A 290 4.32 6.20 20.46
C ASN A 290 3.05 6.90 20.96
N SER A 291 2.66 6.64 22.20
CA SER A 291 1.47 7.18 22.87
C SER A 291 1.78 8.26 23.94
N ALA A 292 2.99 8.82 23.90
CA ALA A 292 3.50 9.82 24.84
C ALA A 292 3.36 9.41 26.33
N GLY A 293 3.63 8.14 26.63
CA GLY A 293 3.59 7.59 28.00
C GLY A 293 2.22 7.05 28.42
N THR A 294 1.21 7.08 27.55
CA THR A 294 -0.07 6.40 27.83
C THR A 294 0.04 4.91 27.49
N LYS A 295 -0.29 4.02 28.42
CA LYS A 295 -0.31 2.59 28.11
C LYS A 295 -1.48 2.27 27.19
N MET A 296 -1.19 1.61 26.07
CA MET A 296 -2.15 1.22 25.05
C MET A 296 -2.19 -0.31 24.91
N ASN A 297 -3.38 -0.83 24.58
CA ASN A 297 -3.58 -2.15 24.02
C ASN A 297 -3.63 -2.01 22.49
N ILE A 298 -2.80 -2.77 21.78
CA ILE A 298 -2.67 -2.68 20.33
C ILE A 298 -2.92 -4.06 19.74
N HIS A 299 -3.97 -4.16 18.94
CA HIS A 299 -4.28 -5.34 18.15
C HIS A 299 -3.74 -5.13 16.74
N PHE A 300 -2.93 -6.07 16.25
CA PHE A 300 -2.45 -6.07 14.89
C PHE A 300 -3.13 -7.15 14.06
N THR A 301 -3.40 -6.82 12.81
CA THR A 301 -3.79 -7.77 11.76
C THR A 301 -2.88 -7.57 10.56
N SER A 302 -2.20 -8.61 10.10
CA SER A 302 -1.18 -8.50 9.05
C SER A 302 -1.43 -9.43 7.86
N TYR A 303 -1.06 -8.95 6.67
CA TYR A 303 -0.90 -9.76 5.46
C TYR A 303 0.58 -9.75 5.09
N MET A 304 1.20 -10.92 5.13
CA MET A 304 2.65 -11.01 5.00
C MET A 304 3.04 -12.12 4.05
N GLN A 305 4.06 -11.83 3.24
CA GLN A 305 4.82 -12.80 2.46
C GLN A 305 6.28 -12.48 2.73
N THR A 306 6.76 -12.74 3.94
CA THR A 306 8.13 -12.45 4.37
C THR A 306 8.79 -13.74 4.84
N PRO A 307 9.96 -14.14 4.32
CA PRO A 307 10.64 -15.36 4.74
C PRO A 307 10.91 -15.39 6.25
N GLN A 308 10.88 -16.57 6.88
CA GLN A 308 11.18 -16.74 8.31
C GLN A 308 12.57 -16.24 8.71
N ASP A 309 13.55 -16.34 7.81
CA ASP A 309 14.92 -15.85 8.04
C ASP A 309 15.05 -14.32 7.96
N TYR A 310 14.02 -13.65 7.43
CA TYR A 310 13.95 -12.21 7.29
C TYR A 310 12.58 -11.67 7.75
N PRO A 311 12.26 -11.88 9.04
CA PRO A 311 10.96 -11.54 9.58
C PRO A 311 10.80 -10.03 9.73
N VAL A 312 9.56 -9.58 9.82
CA VAL A 312 9.24 -8.27 10.41
C VAL A 312 9.52 -8.35 11.91
N ILE A 313 10.34 -7.43 12.40
CA ILE A 313 10.75 -7.36 13.80
C ILE A 313 9.90 -6.31 14.49
N ILE A 314 9.18 -6.68 15.54
CA ILE A 314 8.38 -5.76 16.35
C ILE A 314 8.92 -5.75 17.77
N GLN A 315 9.27 -4.57 18.27
CA GLN A 315 9.79 -4.37 19.62
C GLN A 315 8.84 -3.51 20.44
N SER A 316 8.27 -4.08 21.50
CA SER A 316 7.47 -3.36 22.50
C SER A 316 8.32 -2.86 23.64
N ASN A 317 8.20 -1.56 23.93
CA ASN A 317 8.92 -0.85 24.99
C ASN A 317 10.43 -1.12 24.99
N TYR A 318 11.03 -1.37 23.82
CA TYR A 318 12.44 -1.72 23.62
C TYR A 318 12.93 -2.97 24.38
N LYS A 319 12.01 -3.85 24.80
CA LYS A 319 12.34 -5.03 25.61
C LYS A 319 11.82 -6.32 24.99
N ASN A 320 10.55 -6.33 24.60
CA ASN A 320 9.89 -7.53 24.11
C ASN A 320 9.95 -7.54 22.59
N THR A 321 10.69 -8.50 22.02
CA THR A 321 10.84 -8.65 20.57
C THR A 321 9.96 -9.79 20.07
N SER A 322 9.10 -9.49 19.11
CA SER A 322 8.32 -10.45 18.33
C SER A 322 8.87 -10.50 16.92
N LEU A 323 8.97 -11.71 16.35
CA LEU A 323 9.47 -11.94 14.99
C LEU A 323 8.34 -12.53 14.16
N TRP A 324 7.94 -11.84 13.10
CA TRP A 324 6.85 -12.26 12.22
C TRP A 324 7.40 -12.62 10.85
N GLY A 325 7.37 -13.90 10.52
CA GLY A 325 7.78 -14.41 9.22
C GLY A 325 6.97 -15.65 8.87
N VAL A 326 6.60 -15.75 7.61
CA VAL A 326 5.82 -16.85 7.05
C VAL A 326 6.72 -17.70 6.14
N ARG A 327 6.29 -18.91 5.80
CA ARG A 327 6.93 -19.66 4.72
C ARG A 327 6.71 -18.92 3.40
N CYS A 328 7.71 -18.91 2.53
CA CYS A 328 7.76 -18.07 1.32
C CYS A 328 6.60 -18.28 0.32
N ASP A 329 5.86 -19.38 0.47
CA ASP A 329 4.74 -19.83 -0.37
C ASP A 329 3.35 -19.61 0.25
N ALA A 330 3.26 -19.02 1.44
CA ALA A 330 1.99 -18.77 2.12
C ALA A 330 1.81 -17.28 2.44
N SER A 331 0.63 -16.75 2.12
CA SER A 331 0.13 -15.52 2.74
C SER A 331 -0.63 -15.91 4.02
N GLU A 332 -0.14 -15.52 5.18
CA GLU A 332 -0.82 -15.82 6.45
C GLU A 332 -1.39 -14.53 7.05
N LEU A 333 -2.67 -14.60 7.43
CA LEU A 333 -3.27 -13.59 8.28
C LEU A 333 -2.76 -13.82 9.70
N THR A 334 -1.79 -13.02 10.15
CA THR A 334 -1.32 -13.08 11.54
C THR A 334 -2.05 -12.03 12.36
N GLN A 335 -2.50 -12.44 13.54
CA GLN A 335 -3.04 -11.55 14.55
C GLN A 335 -2.15 -11.57 15.79
N SER A 336 -1.99 -10.43 16.44
CA SER A 336 -1.15 -10.32 17.64
C SER A 336 -1.58 -9.14 18.49
N ASP A 337 -1.59 -9.36 19.81
CA ASP A 337 -1.97 -8.37 20.79
C ASP A 337 -0.76 -7.94 21.63
N PHE A 338 -0.54 -6.63 21.72
CA PHE A 338 0.41 -6.02 22.65
C PHE A 338 -0.37 -5.27 23.72
N THR A 339 -0.30 -5.73 24.96
CA THR A 339 -1.01 -5.11 26.08
C THR A 339 -0.12 -4.14 26.83
N ALA A 340 -0.71 -3.05 27.31
CA ALA A 340 -0.04 -2.06 28.18
C ALA A 340 1.31 -1.54 27.64
N THR A 341 1.38 -1.26 26.33
CA THR A 341 2.58 -0.76 25.64
C THR A 341 2.51 0.75 25.44
N GLU A 342 3.64 1.45 25.61
CA GLU A 342 3.74 2.91 25.41
C GLU A 342 4.47 3.25 24.09
N SER A 343 5.32 2.33 23.63
CA SER A 343 5.96 2.45 22.33
C SER A 343 6.15 1.10 21.67
N LEU A 344 5.98 1.07 20.35
CA LEU A 344 6.36 -0.03 19.49
C LEU A 344 7.32 0.47 18.44
N ALA A 345 8.34 -0.32 18.12
CA ALA A 345 9.17 -0.14 16.94
C ALA A 345 8.96 -1.33 16.01
N LEU A 346 8.83 -1.06 14.72
CA LEU A 346 8.75 -2.06 13.68
C LEU A 346 9.93 -1.87 12.74
N GLY A 347 10.68 -2.93 12.48
CA GLY A 347 11.81 -2.94 11.56
C GLY A 347 11.70 -4.09 10.58
N TRP A 348 12.08 -3.85 9.32
CA TRP A 348 12.14 -4.89 8.30
C TRP A 348 13.11 -4.52 7.18
N THR A 349 13.74 -5.52 6.59
CA THR A 349 14.63 -5.38 5.43
C THR A 349 14.18 -6.34 4.34
N ARG A 350 13.97 -5.81 3.13
CA ARG A 350 13.64 -6.59 1.95
C ARG A 350 14.82 -7.47 1.54
N VAL A 351 14.52 -8.72 1.24
CA VAL A 351 15.54 -9.74 0.90
C VAL A 351 15.38 -10.38 -0.45
N ASN A 352 14.17 -10.37 -0.97
CA ASN A 352 13.86 -10.84 -2.30
C ASN A 352 12.61 -10.12 -2.80
N ASP A 353 12.09 -10.63 -3.88
CA ASP A 353 11.20 -9.90 -4.75
C ASP A 353 9.73 -10.06 -4.45
N MET A 354 9.44 -11.16 -3.80
CA MET A 354 8.12 -11.50 -3.31
C MET A 354 7.98 -11.06 -1.85
N ALA A 355 9.08 -10.65 -1.22
CA ALA A 355 9.09 -10.28 0.19
C ALA A 355 8.35 -8.96 0.41
N THR A 356 7.15 -9.02 1.00
CA THR A 356 6.32 -7.86 1.24
C THR A 356 5.43 -8.06 2.46
N PHE A 357 5.05 -6.96 3.12
CA PHE A 357 4.15 -7.01 4.26
C PHE A 357 3.22 -5.81 4.32
N MET A 358 2.12 -6.04 5.00
CA MET A 358 1.13 -5.08 5.37
C MET A 358 0.61 -5.38 6.78
N ILE A 359 0.56 -4.37 7.63
CA ILE A 359 0.11 -4.49 9.02
C ILE A 359 -0.89 -3.37 9.29
N ARG A 360 -2.11 -3.74 9.66
CA ARG A 360 -3.13 -2.87 10.23
C ARG A 360 -3.08 -2.96 11.74
N TYR A 361 -3.38 -1.85 12.41
CA TYR A 361 -3.44 -1.82 13.86
C TYR A 361 -4.67 -1.09 14.37
N GLU A 362 -5.18 -1.57 15.49
CA GLU A 362 -6.21 -0.92 16.29
C GLU A 362 -5.64 -0.71 17.69
N ALA A 363 -5.54 0.54 18.11
CA ALA A 363 -5.02 0.92 19.42
C ALA A 363 -6.17 1.42 20.31
N SER A 364 -6.15 1.03 21.58
CA SER A 364 -7.07 1.52 22.61
C SER A 364 -6.32 1.74 23.93
N PRO A 365 -6.75 2.66 24.81
CA PRO A 365 -6.12 2.83 26.12
C PRO A 365 -6.22 1.57 26.97
N SER A 366 -5.13 1.22 27.64
CA SER A 366 -5.16 0.18 28.65
C SER A 366 -5.98 0.67 29.84
N THR A 367 -7.02 -0.08 30.21
CA THR A 367 -7.69 0.17 31.49
C THR A 367 -6.67 -0.03 32.61
N PRO A 368 -6.50 0.92 33.54
CA PRO A 368 -5.68 0.70 34.71
C PRO A 368 -6.19 -0.58 35.36
N SER A 369 -5.34 -1.61 35.50
CA SER A 369 -5.70 -2.73 36.34
C SER A 369 -6.01 -2.11 37.69
N SER A 370 -7.27 -2.13 38.12
CA SER A 370 -7.58 -1.81 39.50
C SER A 370 -6.78 -2.83 40.30
N THR A 371 -5.59 -2.44 40.75
CA THR A 371 -4.92 -3.14 41.82
C THR A 371 -5.96 -3.16 42.90
N ASN A 372 -6.62 -4.31 43.03
CA ASN A 372 -7.36 -4.64 44.22
C ASN A 372 -6.31 -4.48 45.30
N HIS A 373 -6.29 -3.31 45.95
CA HIS A 373 -5.85 -3.26 47.31
C HIS A 373 -6.74 -4.30 47.97
N ALA A 374 -6.16 -5.48 48.19
CA ALA A 374 -6.64 -6.43 49.16
C ALA A 374 -6.67 -5.63 50.46
N GLY A 375 -7.79 -4.93 50.65
CA GLY A 375 -8.20 -4.41 51.93
C GLY A 375 -8.23 -5.64 52.81
N ILE A 376 -7.30 -5.63 53.74
CA ILE A 376 -7.22 -6.49 54.90
C ILE A 376 -8.66 -6.81 55.34
N ASP A 377 -9.00 -8.10 55.35
CA ASP A 377 -10.22 -8.64 55.93
C ASP A 377 -10.39 -8.11 57.35
N GLY A 378 -11.15 -7.02 57.47
CA GLY A 378 -11.82 -6.60 58.68
C GLY A 378 -13.23 -7.15 58.62
N SER A 379 -13.41 -8.41 59.02
CA SER A 379 -14.73 -8.96 59.31
C SER A 379 -15.44 -8.05 60.31
N MET A 380 -16.60 -7.47 59.95
CA MET A 380 -17.80 -7.46 60.80
C MET A 380 -18.93 -6.59 60.21
N PHE A 381 -20.12 -7.21 60.11
CA PHE A 381 -21.47 -6.61 60.10
C PHE A 381 -21.88 -5.69 58.93
N SER A 382 -22.80 -6.17 58.08
CA SER A 382 -24.24 -5.96 58.34
C SER A 382 -25.11 -6.64 57.27
N LEU A 383 -26.12 -7.34 57.77
CA LEU A 383 -27.22 -8.00 57.07
C LEU A 383 -28.32 -6.98 56.69
N MET A 384 -29.23 -7.44 55.82
CA MET A 384 -30.59 -6.94 55.51
C MET A 384 -30.71 -5.86 54.42
N MET A 385 -31.18 -6.23 53.22
CA MET A 385 -32.58 -6.43 52.76
C MET A 385 -33.22 -5.12 52.28
N PHE A 386 -33.58 -5.04 51.00
CA PHE A 386 -34.98 -4.92 50.54
C PHE A 386 -35.06 -5.04 49.01
N SER A 387 -35.89 -5.98 48.57
CA SER A 387 -36.41 -6.11 47.21
C SER A 387 -37.49 -5.06 46.95
N VAL A 388 -37.58 -4.48 45.74
CA VAL A 388 -38.86 -4.05 45.13
C VAL A 388 -38.80 -4.19 43.59
N ILE A 389 -39.87 -4.79 43.09
CA ILE A 389 -40.29 -5.08 41.71
C ILE A 389 -41.10 -3.91 41.14
N ALA A 390 -40.98 -3.60 39.84
CA ALA A 390 -42.04 -3.06 38.95
C ALA A 390 -41.54 -3.18 37.48
N ILE A 391 -42.06 -4.03 36.59
CA ILE A 391 -43.38 -4.12 35.92
C ILE A 391 -43.74 -2.88 35.07
N LEU A 392 -43.56 -3.06 33.75
CA LEU A 392 -44.42 -2.71 32.60
C LEU A 392 -45.47 -1.60 32.76
N TRP A 393 -45.47 -0.64 31.82
CA TRP A 393 -46.69 -0.09 31.22
C TRP A 393 -46.57 -0.04 29.68
N ARG A 394 -47.69 -0.38 29.02
CA ARG A 394 -47.92 -0.53 27.59
C ARG A 394 -48.77 0.66 27.09
N THR A 395 -48.56 1.03 25.82
CA THR A 395 -49.51 1.59 24.82
C THR A 395 -50.29 2.87 25.08
N SER A 396 -50.12 3.82 24.14
CA SER A 396 -51.15 4.19 23.16
C SER A 396 -50.51 4.43 21.80
#